data_AF-A0A4Q7MWU9-F1
#
_entry.id   AF-A0A4Q7MWU9-F1
#
_cell.length_a   1.000
_cell.length_b   1.000
_cell.length_c   1.000
_cell.angle_alpha   90.00
_cell.angle_beta   90.00
_cell.angle_gamma   90.00
#
_symmetry.space_group_name_H-M   'P 1'
#
loop_
_entity.id
_entity.type
_entity.pdbx_description
1 polymer ?
#
loop_
_entity_poly.entity_id
_entity_poly.type
_entity_poly.pdbx_seq_one_letter_code
_entity_poly.pdbx_strand_id
1 'polypeptide(L)'
;MPEPIYFRMAQDFDDKKMKAYITRRSIMDIGMGFIYAVIGLILAFSQQLGFALEFPPAPFSYIFGGLCLLYGGFRIYRGIKKNYYQ
;
A
#
# COMPACT_ATOMS: atom_id res chain seq x y z
N MET A 1 -28.00 9.42 33.35
CA MET A 1 -28.20 7.98 33.64
C MET A 1 -27.01 7.24 33.06
N PRO A 2 -26.28 6.40 33.80
CA PRO A 2 -25.13 5.69 33.25
C PRO A 2 -25.60 4.63 32.23
N GLU A 3 -24.92 4.56 31.08
CA GLU A 3 -25.18 3.58 30.02
C GLU A 3 -25.03 2.13 30.54
N PRO A 4 -25.90 1.18 30.14
CA PRO A 4 -25.83 -0.20 30.61
C PRO A 4 -24.55 -0.90 30.14
N ILE A 5 -23.89 -1.64 31.04
CA ILE A 5 -22.60 -2.33 30.82
C ILE A 5 -22.61 -3.23 29.57
N TYR A 6 -23.76 -3.86 29.27
CA TYR A 6 -23.94 -4.71 28.08
C TYR A 6 -23.79 -3.94 26.76
N PHE A 7 -24.21 -2.68 26.71
CA PHE A 7 -24.11 -1.85 25.51
C PHE A 7 -22.66 -1.47 25.22
N ARG A 8 -21.89 -1.12 26.27
CA ARG A 8 -20.45 -0.84 26.14
C ARG A 8 -19.65 -2.06 25.66
N MET A 9 -19.95 -3.23 26.22
CA MET A 9 -19.27 -4.46 25.84
C MET A 9 -19.55 -4.81 24.37
N ALA A 10 -20.80 -4.69 23.91
CA ALA A 10 -21.16 -4.89 22.50
C ALA A 10 -20.44 -3.90 21.56
N GLN A 11 -20.39 -2.62 21.94
CA GLN A 11 -19.69 -1.58 21.18
C GLN A 11 -18.18 -1.84 21.10
N ASP A 12 -17.54 -2.21 22.22
CA ASP A 12 -16.12 -2.57 22.28
C ASP A 12 -15.78 -3.80 21.40
N PHE A 13 -16.69 -4.78 21.32
CA PHE A 13 -16.53 -5.95 20.46
C PHE A 13 -16.60 -5.59 18.97
N ASP A 14 -17.53 -4.73 18.56
CA ASP A 14 -17.64 -4.25 17.18
C ASP A 14 -16.47 -3.33 16.80
N ASP A 15 -16.03 -2.45 17.71
CA ASP A 15 -14.90 -1.54 17.50
C ASP A 15 -13.59 -2.32 17.30
N LYS A 16 -13.35 -3.38 18.07
CA LYS A 16 -12.17 -4.25 17.90
C LYS A 16 -12.18 -4.99 16.56
N LYS A 17 -13.35 -5.48 16.12
CA LYS A 17 -13.49 -6.14 14.81
C LYS A 17 -13.28 -5.16 13.67
N MET A 18 -13.85 -3.96 13.77
CA MET A 18 -13.64 -2.89 12.80
C MET A 18 -12.18 -2.46 12.71
N LYS A 19 -11.51 -2.23 13.85
CA LYS A 19 -10.08 -1.88 13.87
C LYS A 19 -9.24 -2.97 13.20
N ALA A 20 -9.43 -4.24 13.57
CA ALA A 20 -8.70 -5.35 12.95
C ALA A 20 -8.93 -5.45 11.43
N TYR A 21 -10.16 -5.22 10.96
CA TYR A 21 -10.49 -5.20 9.54
C TYR A 21 -9.81 -4.05 8.81
N ILE A 22 -9.85 -2.83 9.37
CA ILE A 22 -9.23 -1.64 8.78
C ILE A 22 -7.71 -1.80 8.71
N THR A 23 -7.07 -2.30 9.77
CA THR A 23 -5.63 -2.55 9.81
C THR A 23 -5.21 -3.57 8.75
N ARG A 24 -5.92 -4.71 8.64
CA ARG A 24 -5.64 -5.72 7.60
C ARG A 24 -5.74 -5.14 6.20
N ARG A 25 -6.79 -4.35 5.95
CA ARG A 25 -6.99 -3.71 4.64
C ARG A 25 -5.88 -2.69 4.33
N SER A 26 -5.42 -1.95 5.34
CA SER A 26 -4.33 -1.00 5.18
C SER A 26 -2.99 -1.68 4.90
N ILE A 27 -2.69 -2.81 5.56
CA ILE A 27 -1.49 -3.62 5.29
C ILE A 27 -1.48 -4.13 3.85
N MET A 28 -2.64 -4.57 3.35
CA MET A 28 -2.78 -5.02 1.96
C MET A 28 -2.53 -3.88 0.96
N ASP A 29 -3.01 -2.66 1.25
CA ASP A 29 -2.75 -1.48 0.43
C ASP A 29 -1.26 -1.07 0.42
N ILE A 30 -0.60 -1.14 1.58
CA ILE A 30 0.85 -0.87 1.73
C ILE A 30 1.65 -1.93 0.99
N GLY A 31 1.34 -3.22 1.19
CA GLY A 31 2.04 -4.33 0.55
C GLY A 31 1.96 -4.26 -0.97
N MET A 32 0.77 -3.98 -1.51
CA MET A 32 0.62 -3.75 -2.96
C MET A 32 1.41 -2.53 -3.44
N GLY A 33 1.40 -1.42 -2.68
CA GLY A 33 2.22 -0.25 -3.00
C GLY A 33 3.72 -0.56 -3.03
N PHE A 34 4.20 -1.37 -2.09
CA PHE A 34 5.59 -1.83 -2.03
C PHE A 34 5.96 -2.69 -3.23
N ILE A 35 5.11 -3.65 -3.61
CA ILE A 35 5.32 -4.48 -4.81
C ILE A 35 5.43 -3.58 -6.05
N TYR A 36 4.51 -2.63 -6.24
CA TYR A 36 4.56 -1.70 -7.38
C TYR A 36 5.81 -0.81 -7.35
N ALA A 37 6.26 -0.36 -6.18
CA ALA A 37 7.48 0.44 -6.05
C ALA A 37 8.73 -0.38 -6.41
N VAL A 38 8.84 -1.62 -5.94
CA VAL A 38 9.96 -2.52 -6.25
C VAL A 38 9.98 -2.85 -7.75
N ILE A 39 8.84 -3.21 -8.34
CA ILE A 39 8.73 -3.47 -9.78
C ILE A 39 9.09 -2.22 -10.57
N GLY A 40 8.57 -1.05 -10.20
CA GLY A 40 8.89 0.21 -10.85
C GLY A 40 10.39 0.54 -10.79
N LEU A 41 11.03 0.28 -9.65
CA LEU A 41 12.46 0.49 -9.46
C LEU A 41 13.28 -0.47 -10.33
N ILE A 42 12.92 -1.76 -10.35
CA ILE A 42 13.56 -2.76 -11.21
C ILE A 42 13.40 -2.38 -12.68
N LEU A 43 12.22 -1.96 -13.12
CA LEU A 43 11.99 -1.56 -14.52
C LEU A 43 12.77 -0.29 -14.87
N ALA A 44 12.78 0.72 -14.00
CA ALA A 44 13.51 1.97 -14.22
C ALA A 44 15.04 1.78 -14.21
N PHE A 45 15.57 0.91 -13.35
CA PHE A 45 17.00 0.61 -13.24
C PHE A 45 17.45 -0.60 -14.07
N SER A 46 16.53 -1.30 -14.75
CA SER A 46 16.83 -2.50 -15.57
C SER A 46 17.96 -2.24 -16.57
N GLN A 47 17.93 -1.06 -17.19
CA GLN A 47 18.90 -0.64 -18.18
C GLN A 47 20.28 -0.30 -17.58
N GLN A 48 20.35 0.13 -16.31
CA GLN A 48 21.62 0.33 -15.59
C GLN A 48 22.17 -0.99 -15.01
N LEU A 49 21.29 -1.92 -14.67
CA LEU A 49 21.63 -3.24 -14.13
C LEU A 49 21.99 -4.26 -15.21
N GLY A 50 21.94 -3.88 -16.50
CA GLY A 50 22.28 -4.76 -17.62
C GLY A 50 21.24 -5.85 -17.89
N PHE A 51 20.09 -5.80 -17.22
CA PHE A 51 18.94 -6.63 -17.58
C PHE A 51 18.31 -6.01 -18.82
N ALA A 52 18.71 -6.50 -19.99
CA ALA A 52 18.03 -6.20 -21.25
C ALA A 52 16.64 -6.84 -21.20
N LEU A 53 15.69 -6.17 -20.57
CA LEU A 53 14.28 -6.49 -20.67
C LEU A 53 13.87 -6.16 -22.11
N GLU A 54 13.83 -7.17 -22.96
CA GLU A 54 13.37 -7.05 -24.36
C GLU A 54 11.94 -6.48 -24.45
N PHE A 55 11.18 -6.53 -23.35
CA PHE A 55 9.84 -5.99 -23.26
C PHE A 55 9.55 -5.37 -21.89
N PRO A 56 9.08 -4.12 -21.81
CA PRO A 56 8.83 -3.15 -22.89
C PRO A 56 10.12 -2.49 -23.42
N PRO A 57 10.23 -2.20 -24.73
CA PRO A 57 11.41 -1.52 -25.27
C PRO A 57 11.54 -0.08 -24.73
N ALA A 58 12.77 0.42 -24.61
CA ALA A 58 13.01 1.83 -24.35
C ALA A 58 12.36 2.68 -25.47
N PRO A 59 11.70 3.81 -25.17
CA PRO A 59 11.64 4.51 -23.87
C PRO A 59 10.45 4.12 -22.97
N PHE A 60 9.60 3.17 -23.40
CA PHE A 60 8.40 2.81 -22.65
C PHE A 60 8.72 2.17 -21.29
N SER A 61 9.80 1.39 -21.19
CA SER A 61 10.30 0.85 -19.91
C SER A 61 10.54 1.94 -18.86
N TYR A 62 11.14 3.07 -19.25
CA TYR A 62 11.41 4.19 -18.36
C TYR A 62 10.14 4.92 -17.92
N ILE A 63 9.23 5.19 -18.85
CA ILE A 63 7.95 5.85 -18.55
C ILE A 63 7.14 4.96 -17.62
N PHE A 64 7.07 3.67 -17.90
CA PHE A 64 6.32 2.71 -17.11
C PHE A 64 6.94 2.47 -15.73
N GLY A 65 8.26 2.33 -15.66
CA GLY A 65 9.01 2.23 -14.39
C GLY A 65 8.82 3.47 -13.52
N GLY A 66 8.92 4.65 -14.13
CA GLY A 66 8.65 5.94 -13.47
C GLY A 66 7.21 6.06 -12.97
N LEU A 67 6.22 5.65 -13.77
CA LEU A 67 4.80 5.63 -13.37
C LEU A 67 4.55 4.67 -12.21
N CYS A 68 5.14 3.47 -12.26
CA CYS A 68 5.05 2.48 -11.19
C CYS A 68 5.70 2.96 -9.90
N LEU A 69 6.85 3.65 -9.97
CA LEU A 69 7.49 4.26 -8.81
C LEU A 69 6.64 5.39 -8.22
N LEU A 70 6.13 6.30 -9.05
CA LEU A 70 5.24 7.38 -8.60
C LEU A 70 3.97 6.83 -7.94
N TYR A 71 3.29 5.89 -8.61
CA TYR A 71 2.05 5.29 -8.12
C TYR A 71 2.26 4.40 -6.90
N GLY A 72 3.32 3.58 -6.91
CA GLY A 72 3.73 2.75 -5.78
C GLY A 72 4.08 3.59 -4.56
N GLY A 73 4.88 4.65 -4.75
CA GLY A 73 5.22 5.62 -3.72
C GLY A 73 3.98 6.33 -3.16
N PHE A 74 3.05 6.76 -4.03
CA PHE A 74 1.78 7.34 -3.60
C PHE A 74 0.92 6.35 -2.77
N ARG A 75 0.87 5.07 -3.16
CA ARG A 75 0.17 4.03 -2.39
C ARG A 75 0.80 3.79 -1.03
N ILE A 76 2.14 3.75 -0.96
CA ILE A 76 2.87 3.62 0.31
C ILE A 76 2.59 4.83 1.21
N TYR A 77 2.69 6.05 0.67
CA TYR A 77 2.37 7.29 1.41
C TYR A 77 0.94 7.27 1.97
N ARG A 78 -0.04 6.88 1.14
CA ARG A 78 -1.44 6.74 1.55
C ARG A 78 -1.64 5.67 2.61
N GLY A 79 -0.91 4.57 2.53
CA GLY A 79 -0.97 3.47 3.49
C GLY A 79 -0.34 3.81 4.84
N ILE A 80 0.80 4.50 4.85
CA ILE A 80 1.46 4.97 6.09
C ILE A 80 0.60 6.02 6.79
N LYS A 81 0.06 7.01 6.04
CA LYS A 81 -0.79 8.06 6.61
C LYS A 81 -2.08 7.52 7.25
N LYS A 82 -2.61 6.39 6.76
CA LYS A 82 -3.79 5.74 7.34
C LYS A 82 -3.53 4.94 8.62
N ASN A 83 -2.28 4.56 8.91
CA ASN A 83 -1.94 3.79 10.12
C ASN A 83 -1.54 4.66 11.33
N TYR A 84 -1.54 6.00 11.19
CA TYR A 84 -1.04 6.88 12.25
C TYR A 84 -2.12 7.61 13.06
N TYR A 85 -3.40 7.48 12.70
CA TYR A 85 -4.50 8.13 13.42
C TYR A 85 -5.73 7.22 13.48
N GLN A 86 -5.76 6.23 14.40
CA GLN A 86 -6.98 5.60 14.92
C GLN A 86 -6.76 4.97 16.30
#